data_AF-A0A9E4SFI6-F1
#
_entry.id   AF-A0A9E4SFI6-F1
#
_cell.length_a   1.000
_cell.length_b   1.000
_cell.length_c   1.000
_cell.angle_alpha   90.00
_cell.angle_beta   90.00
_cell.angle_gamma   90.00
#
_symmetry.space_group_name_H-M   'P 1'
#
loop_
_entity.id
_entity.type
_entity.pdbx_description
1 polymer ?
#
loop_
_entity_poly.entity_id
_entity_poly.type
_entity_poly.pdbx_seq_one_letter_code
_entity_poly.pdbx_strand_id
1 'polypeptide(L)'
;MKRYSTVAILLATLAVMAACSSDPEPTATAVPTETPPPTISPDLSAAIPDAAEVDRKTAMLLGIDLHRQLWSTRPTSNYKFGFQWNVGDYAYQRANVQVRVIKGEISEVRWADNAVKTDGTEPEGFVVPDEPNIEDYYSIDDLFEVISDAIDSDPGQVTLGFDSVFGFPTNVSIEFAPDSPHKDVSFFAAQLVPIPGPPE
;
A
#
# COMPACT_ATOMS: atom_id res chain seq x y z
N MET A 1 28.22 -40.10 -35.01
CA MET A 1 29.63 -40.06 -34.58
C MET A 1 29.66 -39.62 -33.12
N LYS A 2 30.09 -40.52 -32.22
CA LYS A 2 30.32 -40.27 -30.78
C LYS A 2 31.74 -39.73 -30.60
N ARG A 3 31.93 -38.73 -29.74
CA ARG A 3 33.20 -38.53 -29.03
C ARG A 3 32.93 -38.13 -27.58
N TYR A 4 33.25 -39.07 -26.71
CA TYR A 4 33.50 -38.92 -25.27
C TYR A 4 34.81 -38.16 -25.06
N SER A 5 34.92 -37.43 -23.94
CA SER A 5 36.16 -37.13 -23.19
C SER A 5 35.74 -36.39 -21.91
N THR A 6 35.52 -37.06 -20.77
CA THR A 6 36.48 -37.56 -19.76
C THR A 6 37.09 -36.45 -18.87
N VAL A 7 36.86 -36.66 -17.57
CA VAL A 7 37.22 -35.94 -16.35
C VAL A 7 38.73 -35.71 -16.18
N ALA A 8 39.11 -34.61 -15.51
CA ALA A 8 40.34 -34.54 -14.72
C ALA A 8 40.15 -33.67 -13.47
N ILE A 9 40.03 -34.34 -12.32
CA ILE A 9 40.22 -33.81 -10.95
C ILE A 9 41.72 -33.81 -10.68
N LEU A 10 42.26 -32.76 -10.05
CA LEU A 10 43.55 -32.84 -9.35
C LEU A 10 43.64 -31.83 -8.19
N LEU A 11 43.57 -32.41 -6.99
CA LEU A 11 44.02 -31.90 -5.71
C LEU A 11 45.56 -31.98 -5.61
N ALA A 12 46.20 -30.94 -5.08
CA ALA A 12 47.51 -30.94 -4.42
C ALA A 12 47.82 -29.50 -3.96
N THR A 13 48.42 -29.16 -2.82
CA THR A 13 48.94 -29.88 -1.65
C THR A 13 49.27 -28.83 -0.58
N LEU A 14 49.14 -29.24 0.68
CA LEU A 14 49.62 -28.61 1.91
C LEU A 14 51.09 -28.15 1.82
N ALA A 15 51.39 -26.96 2.33
CA ALA A 15 52.72 -26.57 2.80
C ALA A 15 52.64 -26.22 4.29
N VAL A 16 53.25 -27.06 5.11
CA VAL A 16 53.44 -26.86 6.56
C VAL A 16 54.68 -25.97 6.72
N MET A 17 54.52 -24.82 7.37
CA MET A 17 55.63 -24.11 7.99
C MET A 17 55.36 -24.02 9.49
N ALA A 18 56.32 -24.53 10.24
CA ALA A 18 56.30 -24.67 11.68
C ALA A 18 56.46 -23.32 12.39
N ALA A 19 55.67 -23.18 13.46
CA ALA A 19 55.89 -22.47 14.72
C ALA A 19 57.02 -21.41 14.80
N CYS A 20 56.60 -20.18 15.09
CA CYS A 20 57.20 -19.40 16.16
C CYS A 20 56.09 -18.97 17.12
N SER A 21 56.20 -19.51 18.33
CA SER A 21 55.41 -19.26 19.53
C SER A 21 55.37 -17.78 19.89
N SER A 22 54.15 -17.25 20.04
CA SER A 22 53.84 -16.15 20.97
C SER A 22 52.44 -16.41 21.50
N ASP A 23 52.36 -16.94 22.72
CA ASP A 23 51.12 -17.05 23.51
C ASP A 23 50.46 -15.66 23.60
N PRO A 24 49.20 -15.48 23.14
CA PRO A 24 48.41 -14.36 23.59
C PRO A 24 47.80 -14.74 24.95
N GLU A 25 48.26 -14.01 25.97
CA GLU A 25 47.68 -13.88 27.30
C GLU A 25 46.13 -13.96 27.28
N PRO A 26 45.48 -14.66 28.22
CA PRO A 26 44.03 -14.75 28.22
C PRO A 26 43.46 -13.39 28.57
N THR A 27 43.09 -12.62 27.55
CA THR A 27 42.28 -11.40 27.71
C THR A 27 41.03 -11.78 28.48
N ALA A 28 40.98 -11.35 29.74
CA ALA A 28 39.82 -11.45 30.59
C ALA A 28 38.63 -10.84 29.85
N THR A 29 37.65 -11.67 29.50
CA THR A 29 36.36 -11.19 29.03
C THR A 29 35.75 -10.36 30.16
N ALA A 30 35.61 -9.06 29.97
CA ALA A 30 34.84 -8.23 30.88
C ALA A 30 33.41 -8.78 30.89
N VAL A 31 32.98 -9.32 32.03
CA VAL A 31 31.59 -9.70 32.26
C VAL A 31 30.76 -8.42 32.12
N PRO A 32 29.69 -8.41 31.30
CA PRO A 32 28.79 -7.28 31.25
C PRO A 32 28.24 -7.03 32.66
N THR A 33 28.40 -5.82 33.18
CA THR A 33 27.68 -5.40 34.39
C THR A 33 26.19 -5.53 34.09
N GLU A 34 25.51 -6.45 34.77
CA GLU A 34 24.05 -6.49 34.75
C GLU A 34 23.54 -5.18 35.35
N THR A 35 23.03 -4.29 34.49
CA THR A 35 22.19 -3.18 34.93
C THR A 35 20.95 -3.81 35.57
N PRO A 36 20.64 -3.56 36.85
CA PRO A 36 19.39 -4.03 37.42
C PRO A 36 18.25 -3.47 36.57
N PRO A 37 17.22 -4.28 36.25
CA PRO A 37 16.07 -3.79 35.52
C PRO A 37 15.48 -2.59 36.29
N PRO A 38 14.97 -1.56 35.62
CA PRO A 38 14.31 -0.46 36.30
C PRO A 38 13.22 -1.04 37.19
N THR A 39 13.29 -0.75 38.50
CA THR A 39 12.23 -1.09 39.43
C THR A 39 10.99 -0.35 38.98
N ILE A 40 10.06 -1.05 38.32
CA ILE A 40 8.71 -0.54 38.09
C ILE A 40 8.04 -0.53 39.45
N SER A 41 8.07 0.62 40.12
CA SER A 41 7.25 0.85 41.30
C SER A 41 5.79 0.63 40.89
N PRO A 42 5.05 -0.29 41.54
CA PRO A 42 3.66 -0.60 41.19
C PRO A 42 2.69 0.55 41.52
N ASP A 43 3.20 1.67 42.04
CA ASP A 43 2.43 2.83 42.51
C ASP A 43 2.60 4.08 41.63
N LEU A 44 3.33 3.98 40.51
CA LEU A 44 3.23 4.99 39.47
C LEU A 44 1.99 4.68 38.64
N SER A 45 0.87 5.31 39.03
CA SER A 45 -0.28 5.45 38.14
C SER A 45 0.24 5.92 36.79
N ALA A 46 -0.08 5.19 35.71
CA ALA A 46 0.26 5.61 34.37
C ALA A 46 -0.37 6.98 34.17
N ALA A 47 0.42 8.04 34.28
CA ALA A 47 -0.01 9.39 33.99
C ALA A 47 -0.08 9.53 32.47
N ILE A 48 -0.98 8.78 31.83
CA ILE A 48 -1.55 9.20 30.58
C ILE A 48 -2.46 10.37 31.00
N PRO A 49 -2.11 11.63 30.70
CA PRO A 49 -3.02 12.72 31.01
C PRO A 49 -4.34 12.45 30.31
N ASP A 50 -5.48 12.67 30.97
CA ASP A 50 -6.82 12.52 30.35
C ASP A 50 -7.00 13.35 29.06
N ALA A 51 -6.08 14.29 28.80
CA ALA A 51 -5.97 15.06 27.56
C ALA A 51 -5.22 14.34 26.40
N ALA A 52 -4.76 13.10 26.57
CA ALA A 52 -4.04 12.33 25.55
C ALA A 52 -4.93 11.32 24.80
N GLU A 53 -6.24 11.32 25.03
CA GLU A 53 -7.17 10.57 24.19
C GLU A 53 -7.29 11.28 22.84
N VAL A 54 -6.52 10.80 21.86
CA VAL A 54 -6.66 11.24 20.47
C VAL A 54 -8.02 10.75 20.00
N ASP A 55 -8.89 11.70 19.65
CA ASP A 55 -10.20 11.40 19.07
C ASP A 55 -10.06 10.42 17.89
N ARG A 56 -11.01 9.49 17.76
CA ARG A 56 -10.95 8.41 16.74
C ARG A 56 -10.78 8.97 15.33
N LYS A 57 -11.45 10.08 15.00
CA LYS A 57 -11.33 10.75 13.69
C LYS A 57 -9.90 11.26 13.50
N THR A 58 -9.34 11.88 14.53
CA THR A 58 -7.95 12.39 14.49
C THR A 58 -6.93 11.27 14.32
N ALA A 59 -7.09 10.14 15.03
CA ALA A 59 -6.21 8.99 14.88
C ALA A 59 -6.28 8.39 13.46
N MET A 60 -7.49 8.34 12.87
CA MET A 60 -7.70 7.85 11.52
C MET A 60 -7.08 8.75 10.46
N LEU A 61 -7.31 10.07 10.56
CA LEU A 61 -6.71 11.06 9.66
C LEU A 61 -5.18 11.07 9.76
N LEU A 62 -4.62 10.85 10.95
CA LEU A 62 -3.17 10.68 11.12
C LEU A 62 -2.65 9.42 10.41
N GLY A 63 -3.39 8.31 10.48
CA GLY A 63 -3.07 7.09 9.74
C GLY A 63 -3.08 7.31 8.22
N ILE A 64 -4.08 8.03 7.71
CA ILE A 64 -4.17 8.42 6.30
C ILE A 64 -2.97 9.29 5.91
N ASP A 65 -2.61 10.27 6.73
CA ASP A 65 -1.47 11.16 6.50
C ASP A 65 -0.15 10.39 6.40
N LEU A 66 0.08 9.41 7.29
CA LEU A 66 1.25 8.54 7.24
C LEU A 66 1.34 7.78 5.90
N HIS A 67 0.21 7.24 5.44
CA HIS A 67 0.13 6.53 4.17
C HIS A 67 0.32 7.46 2.96
N ARG A 68 -0.22 8.68 3.02
CA ARG A 68 0.02 9.74 2.03
C ARG A 68 1.50 10.12 1.96
N GLN A 69 2.16 10.26 3.12
CA GLN A 69 3.59 10.52 3.17
C GLN A 69 4.41 9.38 2.56
N LEU A 70 4.08 8.12 2.87
CA LEU A 70 4.73 6.97 2.23
C LEU A 70 4.55 7.00 0.71
N TRP A 71 3.33 7.26 0.24
CA TRP A 71 3.02 7.42 -1.18
C TRP A 71 3.83 8.54 -1.85
N SER A 72 4.11 9.64 -1.15
CA SER A 72 4.93 10.75 -1.67
C SER A 72 6.40 10.39 -1.90
N THR A 73 6.91 9.31 -1.30
CA THR A 73 8.33 8.90 -1.46
C THR A 73 8.62 8.19 -2.78
N ARG A 74 7.58 7.94 -3.59
CA ARG A 74 7.69 7.22 -4.85
C ARG A 74 8.62 7.94 -5.85
N PRO A 75 9.38 7.19 -6.67
CA PRO A 75 10.35 7.77 -7.59
C PRO A 75 9.70 8.41 -8.84
N THR A 76 8.42 8.16 -9.11
CA THR A 76 7.73 8.64 -10.31
C THR A 76 6.26 8.94 -10.03
N SER A 77 5.76 10.01 -10.64
CA SER A 77 4.33 10.36 -10.71
C SER A 77 3.61 9.77 -11.92
N ASN A 78 4.31 8.93 -12.69
CA ASN A 78 3.77 8.19 -13.83
C ASN A 78 3.53 6.73 -13.42
N TYR A 79 2.27 6.32 -13.41
CA TYR A 79 1.88 4.96 -13.04
C TYR A 79 0.55 4.58 -13.67
N LYS A 80 0.23 3.29 -13.61
CA LYS A 80 -1.11 2.78 -13.85
C LYS A 80 -1.52 1.84 -12.75
N PHE A 81 -2.81 1.70 -12.52
CA PHE A 81 -3.34 0.80 -11.51
C PHE A 81 -4.71 0.26 -11.93
N GLY A 82 -5.07 -0.90 -11.41
CA GLY A 82 -6.43 -1.45 -11.52
C GLY A 82 -7.32 -0.81 -10.47
N PHE A 83 -8.55 -0.49 -10.84
CA PHE A 83 -9.51 0.17 -9.96
C PHE A 83 -10.92 -0.38 -10.18
N GLN A 84 -11.72 -0.41 -9.12
CA GLN A 84 -13.12 -0.82 -9.14
C GLN A 84 -13.93 -0.04 -8.09
N TRP A 85 -14.99 0.64 -8.50
CA TRP A 85 -16.01 1.10 -7.56
C TRP A 85 -16.87 -0.07 -7.08
N ASN A 86 -17.16 -0.13 -5.79
CA ASN A 86 -18.09 -1.11 -5.22
C ASN A 86 -19.53 -0.59 -5.19
N VAL A 87 -19.69 0.73 -5.30
CA VAL A 87 -20.97 1.42 -5.37
C VAL A 87 -21.24 1.91 -6.79
N GLY A 88 -22.50 1.91 -7.20
CA GLY A 88 -22.92 2.28 -8.54
C GLY A 88 -24.28 1.68 -8.86
N ASP A 89 -25.07 2.38 -9.66
CA ASP A 89 -26.42 1.98 -10.06
C ASP A 89 -26.38 0.89 -11.13
N TYR A 90 -25.36 0.93 -12.00
CA TYR A 90 -25.20 0.02 -13.13
C TYR A 90 -23.93 -0.82 -13.03
N ALA A 91 -23.94 -2.02 -13.61
CA ALA A 91 -22.80 -2.92 -13.60
C ALA A 91 -21.52 -2.29 -14.16
N TYR A 92 -21.61 -1.51 -15.25
CA TYR A 92 -20.44 -0.84 -15.84
C TYR A 92 -19.77 0.18 -14.91
N GLN A 93 -20.51 0.80 -13.99
CA GLN A 93 -19.94 1.74 -13.02
C GLN A 93 -19.10 1.01 -11.97
N ARG A 94 -19.46 -0.24 -11.67
CA ARG A 94 -18.74 -1.15 -10.76
C ARG A 94 -17.78 -2.09 -11.49
N ALA A 95 -17.57 -1.88 -12.79
CA ALA A 95 -16.70 -2.74 -13.58
C ALA A 95 -15.23 -2.37 -13.35
N ASN A 96 -14.35 -3.36 -13.49
CA ASN A 96 -12.91 -3.15 -13.37
C ASN A 96 -12.40 -2.24 -14.49
N VAL A 97 -11.58 -1.26 -14.11
CA VAL A 97 -10.87 -0.38 -15.04
C VAL A 97 -9.38 -0.40 -14.78
N GLN A 98 -8.61 0.06 -15.77
CA GLN A 98 -7.22 0.48 -15.61
C GLN A 98 -7.16 2.00 -15.71
N VAL A 99 -6.66 2.65 -14.67
CA VAL A 99 -6.43 4.08 -14.61
C VAL A 99 -4.95 4.35 -14.88
N ARG A 100 -4.66 5.29 -15.78
CA ARG A 100 -3.30 5.67 -16.16
C ARG A 100 -3.05 7.13 -15.79
N VAL A 101 -2.06 7.35 -14.94
CA VAL A 101 -1.68 8.66 -14.42
C VAL A 101 -0.32 9.07 -14.97
N ILE A 102 -0.21 10.31 -15.46
CA ILE A 102 1.00 10.92 -15.98
C ILE A 102 1.19 12.28 -15.33
N LYS A 103 2.36 12.52 -14.75
CA LYS A 103 2.71 13.76 -14.05
C LYS A 103 1.69 14.13 -12.96
N GLY A 104 1.07 13.13 -12.33
CA GLY A 104 0.04 13.32 -11.30
C GLY A 104 -1.39 13.44 -11.83
N GLU A 105 -1.60 13.60 -13.13
CA GLU A 105 -2.93 13.76 -13.73
C GLU A 105 -3.40 12.47 -14.42
N ILE A 106 -4.70 12.20 -14.36
CA ILE A 106 -5.27 11.07 -15.10
C ILE A 106 -5.18 11.37 -16.59
N SER A 107 -4.40 10.56 -17.28
CA SER A 107 -4.24 10.64 -18.74
C SER A 107 -5.29 9.81 -19.48
N GLU A 108 -5.78 8.73 -18.86
CA GLU A 108 -6.63 7.74 -19.51
C GLU A 108 -7.25 6.79 -18.49
N VAL A 109 -8.49 6.36 -18.77
CA VAL A 109 -9.17 5.25 -18.07
C VAL A 109 -9.73 4.30 -19.11
N ARG A 110 -9.47 2.99 -18.97
CA ARG A 110 -9.97 1.97 -19.89
C ARG A 110 -10.64 0.84 -19.13
N TRP A 111 -11.63 0.21 -19.75
CA TRP A 111 -12.13 -1.08 -19.29
C TRP A 111 -10.98 -2.08 -19.17
N ALA A 112 -10.90 -2.78 -18.04
CA ALA A 112 -9.98 -3.90 -17.90
C ALA A 112 -10.45 -5.10 -18.75
N ASP A 113 -9.54 -6.01 -19.09
CA ASP A 113 -9.86 -7.20 -19.88
C ASP A 113 -10.91 -8.10 -19.21
N ASN A 114 -11.01 -8.04 -17.87
CA ASN A 114 -11.96 -8.77 -17.05
C ASN A 114 -13.17 -7.92 -16.61
N ALA A 115 -13.43 -6.78 -17.27
CA ALA A 115 -14.56 -5.91 -16.93
C ALA A 115 -15.91 -6.60 -17.19
N VAL A 116 -16.71 -6.75 -16.15
CA VAL A 116 -18.11 -7.19 -16.26
C VAL A 116 -18.98 -5.94 -16.31
N LYS A 117 -19.47 -5.61 -17.51
CA LYS A 117 -20.14 -4.32 -17.76
C LYS A 117 -21.68 -4.39 -17.72
N THR A 118 -22.22 -5.59 -17.61
CA THR A 118 -23.66 -5.85 -17.52
C THR A 118 -23.92 -6.93 -16.47
N ASP A 119 -24.98 -6.79 -15.69
CA ASP A 119 -25.42 -7.82 -14.74
C ASP A 119 -26.86 -8.30 -14.97
N GLY A 120 -27.54 -7.80 -16.01
CA GLY A 120 -28.90 -8.17 -16.38
C GLY A 120 -29.97 -7.35 -15.65
N THR A 121 -29.58 -6.37 -14.85
CA THR A 121 -30.49 -5.40 -14.22
C THR A 121 -30.74 -4.17 -15.09
N GLU A 122 -30.01 -4.04 -16.20
CA GLU A 122 -30.14 -2.90 -17.11
C GLU A 122 -31.51 -2.87 -17.81
N PRO A 123 -32.13 -1.68 -17.96
CA PRO A 123 -33.42 -1.55 -18.63
C PRO A 123 -33.33 -1.86 -20.14
N GLU A 124 -34.46 -2.19 -20.75
CA GLU A 124 -34.52 -2.44 -22.20
C GLU A 124 -34.04 -1.22 -22.99
N GLY A 125 -33.15 -1.44 -23.97
CA GLY A 125 -32.53 -0.38 -24.76
C GLY A 125 -31.39 0.36 -24.08
N PHE A 126 -30.97 -0.05 -22.87
CA PHE A 126 -29.78 0.50 -22.22
C PHE A 126 -28.52 0.22 -23.05
N VAL A 127 -27.70 1.25 -23.23
CA VAL A 127 -26.43 1.15 -23.96
C VAL A 127 -25.28 1.39 -22.98
N VAL A 128 -24.45 0.37 -22.83
CA VAL A 128 -23.20 0.48 -22.06
C VAL A 128 -22.25 1.41 -22.80
N PRO A 129 -21.62 2.40 -22.13
CA PRO A 129 -20.62 3.25 -22.74
C PRO A 129 -19.44 2.44 -23.32
N ASP A 130 -18.93 2.87 -24.47
CA ASP A 130 -17.77 2.24 -25.11
C ASP A 130 -16.52 2.35 -24.24
N GLU A 131 -16.38 3.47 -23.51
CA GLU A 131 -15.28 3.78 -22.60
C GLU A 131 -15.80 4.28 -21.24
N PRO A 132 -15.07 4.06 -20.14
CA PRO A 132 -15.37 4.69 -18.85
C PRO A 132 -15.28 6.21 -18.95
N ASN A 133 -16.14 6.93 -18.22
CA ASN A 133 -15.98 8.37 -18.09
C ASN A 133 -14.78 8.68 -17.19
N ILE A 134 -13.77 9.39 -17.72
CA ILE A 134 -12.55 9.73 -16.99
C ILE A 134 -12.81 10.58 -15.74
N GLU A 135 -13.87 11.39 -15.74
CA GLU A 135 -14.23 12.29 -14.64
C GLU A 135 -14.76 11.55 -13.41
N ASP A 136 -15.11 10.27 -13.55
CA ASP A 136 -15.61 9.43 -12.45
C ASP A 136 -14.46 8.74 -11.67
N TYR A 137 -13.21 9.05 -11.99
CA TYR A 137 -12.02 8.42 -11.42
C TYR A 137 -11.03 9.46 -10.89
N TYR A 138 -10.12 8.97 -10.06
CA TYR A 138 -9.20 9.79 -9.27
C TYR A 138 -7.78 9.26 -9.44
N SER A 139 -6.78 10.16 -9.38
CA SER A 139 -5.41 9.72 -9.13
C SER A 139 -5.32 9.17 -7.71
N ILE A 140 -4.22 8.47 -7.37
CA ILE A 140 -4.03 8.03 -5.98
C ILE A 140 -3.94 9.23 -5.01
N ASP A 141 -3.37 10.35 -5.45
CA ASP A 141 -3.30 11.55 -4.61
C ASP A 141 -4.71 12.07 -4.32
N ASP A 142 -5.56 12.15 -5.34
CA ASP A 142 -6.94 12.62 -5.19
C ASP A 142 -7.80 11.62 -4.40
N LEU A 143 -7.51 10.32 -4.44
CA LEU A 143 -8.20 9.32 -3.61
C LEU A 143 -7.97 9.57 -2.11
N PHE A 144 -6.80 10.09 -1.71
CA PHE A 144 -6.60 10.48 -0.31
C PHE A 144 -7.50 11.64 0.10
N GLU A 145 -7.75 12.59 -0.81
CA GLU A 145 -8.67 13.71 -0.58
C GLU A 145 -10.11 13.21 -0.47
N VAL A 146 -10.56 12.36 -1.41
CA VAL A 146 -11.89 11.73 -1.38
C VAL A 146 -12.13 11.00 -0.06
N ILE A 147 -11.16 10.23 0.43
CA ILE A 147 -11.25 9.52 1.71
C ILE A 147 -11.34 10.50 2.88
N SER A 148 -10.50 11.54 2.87
CA SER A 148 -10.44 12.52 3.96
C SER A 148 -11.72 13.33 4.05
N ASP A 149 -12.24 13.82 2.91
CA ASP A 149 -13.49 14.57 2.82
C ASP A 149 -14.69 13.73 3.28
N ALA A 150 -14.71 12.44 2.91
CA ALA A 150 -15.75 11.52 3.33
C ALA A 150 -15.72 11.29 4.85
N ILE A 151 -14.52 11.15 5.44
CA ILE A 151 -14.36 11.06 6.90
C ILE A 151 -14.74 12.36 7.59
N ASP A 152 -14.41 13.50 7.00
CA ASP A 152 -14.74 14.80 7.55
C ASP A 152 -16.24 15.06 7.59
N SER A 153 -16.98 14.39 6.72
CA SER A 153 -18.45 14.39 6.64
C SER A 153 -19.15 13.46 7.66
N ASP A 154 -18.43 13.00 8.69
CA ASP A 154 -18.92 12.20 9.82
C ASP A 154 -19.71 10.92 9.41
N PRO A 155 -19.03 9.96 8.74
CA PRO A 155 -19.66 8.71 8.29
C PRO A 155 -20.01 7.80 9.47
N GLY A 156 -20.98 6.91 9.24
CA GLY A 156 -21.41 5.94 10.25
C GLY A 156 -20.41 4.78 10.42
N GLN A 157 -19.79 4.35 9.32
CA GLN A 157 -18.81 3.26 9.32
C GLN A 157 -17.65 3.57 8.39
N VAL A 158 -16.43 3.23 8.82
CA VAL A 158 -15.21 3.41 8.03
C VAL A 158 -14.35 2.17 8.12
N THR A 159 -13.95 1.65 6.96
CA THR A 159 -12.97 0.58 6.79
C THR A 159 -11.96 1.03 5.74
N LEU A 160 -10.68 1.09 6.12
CA LEU A 160 -9.59 1.51 5.24
C LEU A 160 -8.51 0.43 5.20
N GLY A 161 -8.00 0.17 4.00
CA GLY A 161 -6.86 -0.68 3.73
C GLY A 161 -5.89 0.05 2.82
N PHE A 162 -4.61 -0.04 3.13
CA PHE A 162 -3.54 0.61 2.39
C PHE A 162 -2.46 -0.41 2.00
N ASP A 163 -1.79 -0.16 0.88
CA ASP A 163 -0.63 -0.94 0.51
C ASP A 163 0.53 -0.68 1.47
N SER A 164 1.13 -1.75 2.00
CA SER A 164 2.21 -1.64 3.00
C SER A 164 3.54 -1.14 2.44
N VAL A 165 3.75 -1.21 1.12
CA VAL A 165 5.02 -0.87 0.46
C VAL A 165 4.97 0.56 -0.06
N PHE A 166 3.91 0.90 -0.77
CA PHE A 166 3.74 2.16 -1.47
C PHE A 166 2.77 3.11 -0.76
N GLY A 167 1.98 2.63 0.19
CA GLY A 167 1.10 3.49 1.00
C GLY A 167 -0.21 3.89 0.34
N PHE A 168 -0.49 3.54 -0.91
CA PHE A 168 -1.74 3.95 -1.57
C PHE A 168 -2.97 3.22 -1.00
N PRO A 169 -4.17 3.83 -1.05
CA PRO A 169 -5.41 3.17 -0.62
C PRO A 169 -5.71 1.96 -1.52
N THR A 170 -6.00 0.79 -0.94
CA THR A 170 -6.26 -0.46 -1.69
C THR A 170 -7.67 -1.00 -1.54
N ASN A 171 -8.28 -0.78 -0.37
CA ASN A 171 -9.66 -1.16 -0.08
C ASN A 171 -10.26 -0.09 0.82
N VAL A 172 -11.33 0.55 0.38
CA VAL A 172 -12.02 1.59 1.14
C VAL A 172 -13.49 1.25 1.15
N SER A 173 -14.11 1.34 2.34
CA SER A 173 -15.56 1.34 2.52
C SER A 173 -15.92 2.36 3.58
N ILE A 174 -16.56 3.45 3.16
CA ILE A 174 -17.05 4.53 4.00
C ILE A 174 -18.55 4.62 3.75
N GLU A 175 -19.33 4.31 4.78
CA GLU A 175 -20.78 4.22 4.71
C GLU A 175 -21.40 5.32 5.57
N PHE A 176 -22.33 6.05 4.97
CA PHE A 176 -23.08 7.10 5.64
C PHE A 176 -24.43 6.57 6.14
N ALA A 177 -25.02 7.28 7.10
CA ALA A 177 -26.38 6.96 7.54
C ALA A 177 -27.38 7.12 6.39
N PRO A 178 -28.49 6.34 6.34
CA PRO A 178 -29.46 6.41 5.24
C PRO A 178 -30.12 7.79 5.04
N ASP A 179 -30.15 8.63 6.07
CA ASP A 179 -30.66 10.00 6.06
C ASP A 179 -29.57 11.06 5.78
N SER A 180 -28.32 10.64 5.59
CA SER A 180 -27.22 11.51 5.20
C SER A 180 -27.40 12.03 3.77
N PRO A 181 -27.04 13.30 3.49
CA PRO A 181 -26.97 13.80 2.12
C PRO A 181 -25.73 13.29 1.36
N HIS A 182 -24.78 12.66 2.04
CA HIS A 182 -23.54 12.14 1.45
C HIS A 182 -23.74 10.74 0.89
N LYS A 183 -23.04 10.43 -0.21
CA LYS A 183 -23.02 9.09 -0.80
C LYS A 183 -21.89 8.27 -0.21
N ASP A 184 -22.11 6.97 -0.08
CA ASP A 184 -21.07 6.02 0.31
C ASP A 184 -19.88 6.08 -0.64
N VAL A 185 -18.68 5.91 -0.09
CA VAL A 185 -17.43 5.82 -0.84
C VAL A 185 -16.88 4.42 -0.64
N SER A 186 -16.94 3.58 -1.66
CA SER A 186 -16.41 2.22 -1.57
C SER A 186 -15.74 1.79 -2.87
N PHE A 187 -14.49 1.36 -2.77
CA PHE A 187 -13.68 0.95 -3.93
C PHE A 187 -12.55 -0.01 -3.57
N PHE A 188 -12.03 -0.68 -4.60
CA PHE A 188 -10.76 -1.39 -4.60
C PHE A 188 -9.77 -0.75 -5.57
N ALA A 189 -8.50 -0.68 -5.18
CA ALA A 189 -7.40 -0.31 -6.04
C ALA A 189 -6.24 -1.29 -5.85
N ALA A 190 -5.63 -1.72 -6.96
CA ALA A 190 -4.59 -2.75 -6.92
C ALA A 190 -3.66 -2.65 -8.14
N GLN A 191 -2.66 -3.54 -8.18
CA GLN A 191 -1.81 -3.75 -9.36
C GLN A 191 -1.13 -2.45 -9.84
N LEU A 192 -0.62 -1.65 -8.90
CA LEU A 192 0.08 -0.43 -9.22
C LEU A 192 1.40 -0.75 -9.94
N VAL A 193 1.58 -0.19 -11.13
CA VAL A 193 2.76 -0.39 -11.97
C VAL A 193 3.30 0.98 -12.39
N PRO A 194 4.55 1.33 -12.03
CA PRO A 194 5.23 2.50 -12.58
C PRO A 194 5.33 2.40 -14.11
N ILE A 195 5.12 3.51 -14.81
CA ILE A 195 5.23 3.57 -16.28
C ILE A 195 6.21 4.67 -16.70
N PRO A 196 6.87 4.53 -17.87
CA PRO A 196 7.66 5.61 -18.42
C PRO A 196 6.78 6.83 -18.71
N GLY A 197 7.35 8.02 -18.52
CA GLY A 197 6.70 9.26 -18.93
C GLY A 197 6.58 9.38 -20.45
N PRO A 198 5.76 10.32 -20.96
CA PRO A 198 5.79 10.67 -22.37
C PRO A 198 7.21 11.12 -22.78
N PRO A 199 7.61 10.92 -24.05
CA PRO A 199 8.85 11.48 -24.57
C PRO A 199 8.87 13.01 -24.39
N GLU A 200 10.04 13.57 -24.09
CA GLU A 200 10.27 15.03 -24.07
C GLU A 200 10.20 15.65 -25.47
#